data_AF-A0A956BA72-F1
#
_entry.id   AF-A0A956BA72-F1
#
_cell.length_a   1.000
_cell.length_b   1.000
_cell.length_c   1.000
_cell.angle_alpha   90.00
_cell.angle_beta   90.00
_cell.angle_gamma   90.00
#
_symmetry.space_group_name_H-M   'P 1'
#
loop_
_entity.id
_entity.type
_entity.pdbx_description
1 polymer ?
#
loop_
_entity_poly.entity_id
_entity_poly.type
_entity_poly.pdbx_seq_one_letter_code
_entity_poly.pdbx_strand_id
1 'polypeptide(L)'
;MSDDALTPDELALIEDEAGELRRIQNELAHAVTRGGGRADYDREIVALRDQMLEERAEDHAMLVETMTRLAALRAAQDRESELPADPRSPYFAHLRLRDVKDGAPRTREVFIGRRAFIDTQRDVQIVDWRNSPISRIYYCYRGGDEYEERFANELQTGTVAARRTLNITDGHLARVQEGDTVLVHHPDTGWRRLAA
;
A
#
# COMPACT_ATOMS: atom_id res chain seq x y z
N MET A 1 -21.40 -29.75 20.97
CA MET A 1 -20.05 -30.32 20.75
C MET A 1 -19.98 -30.62 19.25
N SER A 2 -19.23 -29.96 18.38
CA SER A 2 -18.33 -28.80 18.43
C SER A 2 -18.44 -28.19 17.04
N ASP A 3 -19.00 -26.99 16.91
CA ASP A 3 -19.22 -26.33 15.60
C ASP A 3 -18.34 -25.08 15.46
N ASP A 4 -17.16 -25.15 16.09
CA ASP A 4 -16.17 -24.07 16.20
C ASP A 4 -14.93 -24.35 15.32
N ALA A 5 -14.95 -25.43 14.54
CA ALA A 5 -13.88 -25.76 13.60
C ALA A 5 -14.04 -24.89 12.34
N LEU A 6 -12.97 -24.19 12.00
CA LEU A 6 -12.89 -23.42 10.75
C LEU A 6 -12.93 -24.38 9.55
N THR A 7 -13.61 -23.95 8.49
CA THR A 7 -13.64 -24.70 7.24
C THR A 7 -12.30 -24.54 6.51
N PRO A 8 -11.96 -25.45 5.58
CA PRO A 8 -10.77 -25.30 4.73
C PRO A 8 -10.75 -23.97 3.97
N ASP A 9 -11.91 -23.48 3.51
CA ASP A 9 -12.04 -22.22 2.78
C ASP A 9 -11.74 -21.01 3.67
N GLU A 10 -12.16 -21.05 4.95
CA GLU A 10 -11.87 -19.99 5.92
C GLU A 10 -10.39 -19.95 6.31
N LEU A 11 -9.77 -21.12 6.46
CA LEU A 11 -8.33 -21.22 6.68
C LEU A 11 -7.56 -20.67 5.48
N ALA A 12 -7.97 -21.03 4.25
CA ALA A 12 -7.37 -20.52 3.04
C ALA A 12 -7.52 -18.99 2.93
N LEU A 13 -8.67 -18.43 3.31
CA LEU A 13 -8.90 -16.99 3.36
C LEU A 13 -7.93 -16.28 4.33
N ILE A 14 -7.73 -16.85 5.53
CA ILE A 14 -6.77 -16.32 6.50
C ILE A 14 -5.34 -16.38 5.96
N GLU A 15 -4.96 -17.51 5.36
CA GLU A 15 -3.62 -17.72 4.82
C GLU A 15 -3.31 -16.81 3.64
N ASP A 16 -4.26 -16.65 2.71
CA ASP A 16 -4.19 -15.76 1.55
C ASP A 16 -3.94 -14.31 2.03
N GLU A 17 -4.76 -13.84 2.97
CA GLU A 17 -4.66 -12.46 3.45
C GLU A 17 -3.41 -12.23 4.32
N ALA A 18 -3.02 -13.20 5.15
CA ALA A 18 -1.76 -13.13 5.89
C ALA A 18 -0.54 -13.15 4.94
N GLY A 19 -0.66 -13.83 3.79
CA GLY A 19 0.32 -13.80 2.70
C GLY A 19 0.47 -12.42 2.09
N GLU A 20 -0.64 -11.80 1.68
CA GLU A 20 -0.64 -10.45 1.11
C GLU A 20 -0.13 -9.41 2.10
N LEU A 21 -0.52 -9.50 3.37
CA LEU A 21 -0.02 -8.58 4.40
C LEU A 21 1.51 -8.66 4.53
N ARG A 22 2.07 -9.88 4.62
CA ARG A 22 3.53 -10.06 4.69
C ARG A 22 4.23 -9.53 3.44
N ARG A 23 3.67 -9.80 2.26
CA ARG A 23 4.18 -9.29 0.99
C ARG A 23 4.23 -7.75 1.00
N ILE A 24 3.14 -7.09 1.37
CA ILE A 24 3.07 -5.62 1.43
C ILE A 24 4.02 -5.05 2.47
N GLN A 25 4.14 -5.67 3.65
CA GLN A 25 5.07 -5.24 4.70
C GLN A 25 6.52 -5.28 4.22
N ASN A 26 6.91 -6.35 3.52
CA ASN A 26 8.23 -6.46 2.92
C ASN A 26 8.46 -5.36 1.88
N GLU A 27 7.47 -5.07 1.04
CA GLU A 27 7.61 -4.03 0.01
C GLU A 27 7.67 -2.62 0.59
N LEU A 28 6.90 -2.33 1.64
CA LEU A 28 7.02 -1.08 2.37
C LEU A 28 8.41 -0.96 3.01
N ALA A 29 8.94 -2.02 3.62
CA ALA A 29 10.29 -2.02 4.17
C ALA A 29 11.35 -1.75 3.09
N HIS A 30 11.24 -2.38 1.92
CA HIS A 30 12.12 -2.12 0.78
C HIS A 30 11.98 -0.70 0.22
N ALA A 31 10.79 -0.11 0.24
CA ALA A 31 10.57 1.27 -0.16
C ALA A 31 11.27 2.26 0.78
N VAL A 32 11.26 1.99 2.10
CA VAL A 32 12.04 2.78 3.08
C VAL A 32 13.53 2.72 2.78
N THR A 33 14.07 1.53 2.46
CA THR A 33 15.48 1.38 2.12
C THR A 33 15.84 2.05 0.78
N ARG A 34 14.97 1.97 -0.24
CA ARG A 34 15.14 2.66 -1.54
C ARG A 34 14.96 4.17 -1.47
N GLY A 35 14.28 4.69 -0.44
CA GLY A 35 14.30 6.10 -0.05
C GLY A 35 15.69 6.66 0.30
N GLY A 36 16.74 5.83 0.20
CA GLY A 36 18.16 6.19 0.33
C GLY A 36 18.66 7.35 -0.53
N GLY A 37 17.87 7.89 -1.46
CA GLY A 37 18.18 9.17 -2.12
C GLY A 37 18.39 10.32 -1.12
N ARG A 38 17.70 10.32 0.03
CA ARG A 38 17.95 11.28 1.11
C ARG A 38 19.39 11.23 1.63
N ALA A 39 19.90 10.02 1.89
CA ALA A 39 21.26 9.81 2.38
C ALA A 39 22.32 10.04 1.29
N ASP A 40 21.93 10.03 0.02
CA ASP A 40 22.78 10.35 -1.12
C ASP A 40 22.92 11.87 -1.29
N TYR A 41 21.81 12.62 -1.29
CA TYR A 41 21.84 14.08 -1.34
C TYR A 41 22.56 14.69 -0.14
N ASP A 42 22.39 14.12 1.06
CA ASP A 42 23.13 14.57 2.25
C ASP A 42 24.64 14.35 2.12
N ARG A 43 25.07 13.20 1.58
CA ARG A 43 26.49 12.94 1.32
C ARG A 43 27.05 13.86 0.23
N GLU A 44 26.29 14.12 -0.81
CA GLU A 44 26.71 14.96 -1.94
C GLU A 44 26.79 16.45 -1.57
N ILE A 45 25.84 16.96 -0.77
CA ILE A 45 25.91 18.33 -0.22
C ILE A 45 27.13 18.48 0.70
N VAL A 46 27.42 17.48 1.53
CA VAL A 46 28.62 17.49 2.39
C VAL A 46 29.90 17.44 1.57
N ALA A 47 29.97 16.61 0.52
CA ALA A 47 31.11 16.53 -0.37
C ALA A 47 31.37 17.86 -1.12
N LEU A 48 30.31 18.51 -1.63
CA LEU A 48 30.41 19.81 -2.30
C LEU A 48 30.85 20.93 -1.33
N ARG A 49 30.36 20.89 -0.08
CA ARG A 49 30.82 21.81 0.98
C ARG A 49 32.31 21.63 1.26
N ASP A 50 32.77 20.39 1.32
CA ASP A 50 34.17 20.08 1.60
C ASP A 50 35.07 20.50 0.40
N GLN A 51 34.60 20.31 -0.83
CA GLN A 51 35.24 20.82 -2.05
C GLN A 51 35.36 22.36 -2.07
N MET A 52 34.33 23.08 -1.60
CA MET A 52 34.41 24.55 -1.47
C MET A 52 35.51 25.01 -0.50
N LEU A 53 35.86 24.21 0.50
CA LEU A 53 36.95 24.55 1.44
C LEU A 53 38.34 24.46 0.79
N GLU A 54 38.45 23.71 -0.31
CA GLU A 54 39.70 23.47 -1.03
C GLU A 54 39.85 24.32 -2.31
N GLU A 55 38.73 24.72 -2.93
CA GLU A 55 38.71 25.46 -4.20
C GLU A 55 38.82 26.99 -4.07
N ARG A 56 39.15 27.64 -5.19
CA ARG A 56 39.30 29.11 -5.29
C ARG A 56 37.93 29.79 -5.28
N ALA A 57 37.88 31.04 -4.80
CA ALA A 57 36.65 31.81 -4.67
C ALA A 57 35.84 32.01 -5.97
N GLU A 58 36.49 31.84 -7.13
CA GLU A 58 35.88 31.94 -8.46
C GLU A 58 34.91 30.78 -8.75
N ASP A 59 35.15 29.59 -8.18
CA ASP A 59 34.35 28.38 -8.41
C ASP A 59 33.22 28.19 -7.38
N HIS A 60 33.27 28.95 -6.27
CA HIS A 60 32.32 28.86 -5.17
C HIS A 60 30.88 29.17 -5.57
N ALA A 61 30.67 30.09 -6.53
CA ALA A 61 29.33 30.46 -6.98
C ALA A 61 28.59 29.27 -7.63
N MET A 62 29.29 28.48 -8.45
CA MET A 62 28.75 27.29 -9.12
C MET A 62 28.48 26.16 -8.12
N LEU A 63 29.38 25.97 -7.14
CA LEU A 63 29.22 24.95 -6.09
C LEU A 63 28.02 25.28 -5.18
N VAL A 64 27.84 26.56 -4.81
CA VAL A 64 26.68 27.01 -4.01
C VAL A 64 25.37 26.84 -4.78
N GLU A 65 25.34 27.14 -6.07
CA GLU A 65 24.15 26.91 -6.92
C GLU A 65 23.78 25.43 -6.96
N THR A 66 24.78 24.56 -7.11
CA THR A 66 24.59 23.10 -7.14
C THR A 66 24.10 22.58 -5.78
N MET A 67 24.71 23.02 -4.67
CA MET A 67 24.26 22.69 -3.31
C MET A 67 22.82 23.16 -3.04
N THR A 68 22.47 24.37 -3.50
CA THR A 68 21.12 24.93 -3.34
C THR A 68 20.09 24.10 -4.10
N ARG A 69 20.43 23.66 -5.31
CA ARG A 69 19.58 22.76 -6.10
C ARG A 69 19.40 21.41 -5.40
N LEU A 70 20.46 20.79 -4.89
CA LEU A 70 20.38 19.51 -4.17
C LEU A 70 19.58 19.65 -2.86
N ALA A 71 19.75 20.76 -2.13
CA ALA A 71 18.98 21.04 -0.92
C ALA A 71 17.47 21.21 -1.21
N ALA A 72 17.13 21.86 -2.33
CA ALA A 72 15.74 21.99 -2.77
C ALA A 72 15.13 20.64 -3.17
N LEU A 73 15.89 19.77 -3.84
CA LEU A 73 15.46 18.40 -4.17
C LEU A 73 15.27 17.56 -2.91
N ARG A 74 16.19 17.65 -1.95
CA ARG A 74 16.05 17.01 -0.62
C ARG A 74 14.79 17.49 0.10
N ALA A 75 14.54 18.79 0.17
CA ALA A 75 13.36 19.35 0.84
C ALA A 75 12.03 19.01 0.12
N ALA A 76 12.06 18.83 -1.20
CA ALA A 76 10.92 18.29 -1.93
C ALA A 76 10.67 16.81 -1.57
N GLN A 77 11.73 16.00 -1.47
CA GLN A 77 11.65 14.62 -1.00
C GLN A 77 11.17 14.49 0.44
N ASP A 78 11.63 15.34 1.35
CA ASP A 78 11.25 15.31 2.77
C ASP A 78 9.74 15.57 2.97
N ARG A 79 9.13 16.40 2.11
CA ARG A 79 7.66 16.61 2.10
C ARG A 79 6.88 15.38 1.63
N GLU A 80 7.52 14.48 0.89
CA GLU A 80 6.98 13.18 0.48
C GLU A 80 7.38 12.03 1.43
N SER A 81 8.25 12.28 2.43
CA SER A 81 8.95 11.26 3.23
C SER A 81 8.29 10.92 4.58
N GLU A 82 7.03 11.29 4.81
CA GLU A 82 6.23 10.51 5.77
C GLU A 82 5.93 9.15 5.12
N LEU A 83 6.21 8.04 5.82
CA LEU A 83 6.02 6.68 5.29
C LEU A 83 4.73 6.59 4.46
N PRO A 84 4.82 6.16 3.18
CA PRO A 84 3.68 6.20 2.26
C PRO A 84 2.51 5.35 2.76
N ALA A 85 2.77 4.34 3.60
CA ALA A 85 1.79 3.70 4.48
C ALA A 85 2.49 3.19 5.76
N ASP A 86 1.76 3.06 6.87
CA ASP A 86 2.30 2.45 8.10
C ASP A 86 2.34 0.92 7.95
N PRO A 87 3.50 0.25 7.99
CA PRO A 87 3.59 -1.21 7.86
C PRO A 87 2.81 -1.98 8.94
N ARG A 88 2.51 -1.35 10.09
CA ARG A 88 1.71 -1.97 11.17
C ARG A 88 0.21 -1.98 10.90
N SER A 89 -0.27 -1.16 9.96
CA SER A 89 -1.66 -1.11 9.53
C SER A 89 -1.74 -0.51 8.12
N PRO A 90 -1.19 -1.19 7.09
CA PRO A 90 -0.96 -0.59 5.78
C PRO A 90 -2.27 -0.37 5.00
N TYR A 91 -3.26 -1.23 5.20
CA TYR A 91 -4.58 -1.17 4.59
C TYR A 91 -5.63 -1.75 5.54
N PHE A 92 -6.91 -1.52 5.25
CA PHE A 92 -8.04 -2.07 6.02
C PHE A 92 -9.07 -2.77 5.12
N ALA A 93 -8.91 -2.67 3.80
CA ALA A 93 -9.72 -3.42 2.85
C ALA A 93 -8.88 -3.93 1.68
N HIS A 94 -9.32 -5.04 1.12
CA HIS A 94 -8.70 -5.69 -0.03
C HIS A 94 -9.80 -6.05 -1.04
N LEU A 95 -9.62 -5.58 -2.27
CA LEU A 95 -10.49 -5.83 -3.41
C LEU A 95 -9.75 -6.65 -4.46
N ARG A 96 -10.35 -7.76 -4.87
CA ARG A 96 -9.95 -8.47 -6.10
C ARG A 96 -10.92 -8.10 -7.19
N LEU A 97 -10.44 -7.39 -8.20
CA LEU A 97 -11.25 -6.93 -9.33
C LEU A 97 -10.91 -7.71 -10.58
N ARG A 98 -11.94 -8.15 -11.31
CA ARG A 98 -11.80 -8.72 -12.66
C ARG A 98 -12.38 -7.73 -13.65
N ASP A 99 -11.54 -7.24 -14.56
CA ASP A 99 -11.95 -6.33 -15.63
C ASP A 99 -11.35 -6.74 -16.98
N VAL A 100 -11.75 -6.04 -18.03
CA VAL A 100 -11.14 -6.18 -19.36
C VAL A 100 -10.40 -4.89 -19.65
N LYS A 101 -9.13 -5.02 -20.00
CA LYS A 101 -8.31 -3.88 -20.46
C LYS A 101 -7.70 -4.23 -21.81
N ASP A 102 -7.84 -3.33 -22.78
CA ASP A 102 -7.32 -3.51 -24.14
C ASP A 102 -7.79 -4.83 -24.79
N GLY A 103 -9.02 -5.26 -24.49
CA GLY A 103 -9.62 -6.50 -25.00
C GLY A 103 -9.15 -7.79 -24.31
N ALA A 104 -8.26 -7.70 -23.32
CA ALA A 104 -7.77 -8.84 -22.55
C ALA A 104 -8.35 -8.86 -21.11
N PRO A 105 -8.74 -10.03 -20.59
CA PRO A 105 -9.16 -10.15 -19.20
C PRO A 105 -7.97 -9.90 -18.27
N ARG A 106 -8.21 -9.14 -17.20
CA ARG A 106 -7.22 -8.78 -16.19
C ARG A 106 -7.82 -8.98 -14.80
N THR A 107 -7.02 -9.54 -13.89
CA THR A 107 -7.33 -9.55 -12.45
C THR A 107 -6.35 -8.60 -11.76
N ARG A 108 -6.84 -7.77 -10.83
CA ARG A 108 -6.03 -6.81 -10.08
C ARG A 108 -6.40 -6.87 -8.61
N GLU A 109 -5.38 -6.92 -7.77
CA GLU A 109 -5.53 -6.75 -6.33
C GLU A 109 -5.38 -5.26 -5.99
N VAL A 110 -6.36 -4.71 -5.27
CA VAL A 110 -6.33 -3.33 -4.82
C VAL A 110 -6.56 -3.27 -3.32
N PHE A 111 -5.61 -2.68 -2.62
CA PHE A 111 -5.64 -2.50 -1.17
C PHE A 111 -6.09 -1.08 -0.86
N ILE A 112 -6.93 -0.90 0.16
CA ILE A 112 -7.46 0.41 0.56
C ILE A 112 -6.94 0.73 1.96
N GLY A 113 -6.21 1.82 2.07
CA GLY A 113 -5.57 2.26 3.30
C GLY A 113 -5.83 3.72 3.63
N ARG A 114 -5.18 4.19 4.70
CA ARG A 114 -5.27 5.57 5.18
C ARG A 114 -4.37 6.54 4.39
N ARG A 115 -3.40 5.98 3.66
CA ARG A 115 -2.43 6.65 2.79
C ARG A 115 -2.22 5.77 1.56
N ALA A 116 -1.77 6.37 0.46
CA ALA A 116 -1.52 5.68 -0.79
C ALA A 116 -0.07 5.21 -0.91
N PHE A 117 0.13 4.03 -1.49
CA PHE A 117 1.43 3.47 -1.83
C PHE A 117 1.30 2.67 -3.13
N ILE A 118 2.11 2.98 -4.14
CA ILE A 118 2.06 2.31 -5.43
C ILE A 118 3.48 1.88 -5.81
N ASP A 119 3.65 0.58 -6.04
CA ASP A 119 4.85 0.00 -6.62
C ASP A 119 4.45 -0.88 -7.81
N THR A 120 4.64 -0.35 -9.02
CA THR A 120 4.29 -1.05 -10.27
C THR A 120 5.24 -2.17 -10.62
N GLN A 121 6.47 -2.17 -10.12
CA GLN A 121 7.44 -3.24 -10.39
C GLN A 121 7.11 -4.50 -9.58
N ARG A 122 6.50 -4.31 -8.40
CA ARG A 122 6.13 -5.39 -7.48
C ARG A 122 4.64 -5.66 -7.43
N ASP A 123 3.84 -4.96 -8.23
CA ASP A 123 2.39 -5.10 -8.32
C ASP A 123 1.68 -4.88 -6.97
N VAL A 124 2.08 -3.83 -6.26
CA VAL A 124 1.43 -3.42 -5.00
C VAL A 124 0.73 -2.08 -5.21
N GLN A 125 -0.58 -2.06 -4.98
CA GLN A 125 -1.39 -0.85 -5.08
C GLN A 125 -2.25 -0.66 -3.83
N ILE A 126 -1.79 0.20 -2.92
CA ILE A 126 -2.57 0.71 -1.80
C ILE A 126 -3.11 2.10 -2.17
N VAL A 127 -4.42 2.28 -2.12
CA VAL A 127 -5.09 3.55 -2.41
C VAL A 127 -5.58 4.22 -1.13
N ASP A 128 -5.49 5.55 -1.07
CA ASP A 128 -6.09 6.33 0.03
C ASP A 128 -7.61 6.39 -0.15
N TRP A 129 -8.34 5.92 0.86
CA TRP A 129 -9.79 5.83 0.84
C TRP A 129 -10.50 7.17 0.56
N ARG A 130 -9.91 8.29 0.98
CA ARG A 130 -10.53 9.63 0.87
C ARG A 130 -10.46 10.22 -0.53
N ASN A 131 -9.40 9.86 -1.24
CA ASN A 131 -8.99 10.54 -2.47
C ASN A 131 -9.10 9.63 -3.70
N SER A 132 -9.38 8.33 -3.50
CA SER A 132 -9.47 7.35 -4.58
C SER A 132 -10.92 7.08 -4.97
N PRO A 133 -11.27 7.20 -6.27
CA PRO A 133 -12.59 6.79 -6.75
C PRO A 133 -12.81 5.27 -6.64
N ILE A 134 -11.73 4.45 -6.59
CA ILE A 134 -11.83 3.00 -6.38
C ILE A 134 -12.48 2.67 -5.03
N SER A 135 -12.37 3.54 -4.03
CA SER A 135 -13.03 3.37 -2.74
C SER A 135 -14.55 3.24 -2.86
N ARG A 136 -15.15 3.82 -3.91
CA ARG A 136 -16.59 3.66 -4.19
C ARG A 136 -16.95 2.21 -4.47
N ILE A 137 -16.08 1.46 -5.17
CA ILE A 137 -16.32 0.03 -5.42
C ILE A 137 -16.45 -0.71 -4.09
N TYR A 138 -15.56 -0.43 -3.14
CA TYR A 138 -15.61 -1.06 -1.82
C TYR A 138 -16.89 -0.74 -1.03
N TYR A 139 -17.35 0.51 -1.05
CA TYR A 139 -18.53 0.92 -0.28
C TYR A 139 -19.87 0.60 -0.95
N CYS A 140 -19.92 0.58 -2.28
CA CYS A 140 -21.18 0.48 -3.03
C CYS A 140 -21.47 -0.93 -3.55
N TYR A 141 -20.47 -1.81 -3.66
CA TYR A 141 -20.63 -3.15 -4.27
C TYR A 141 -20.23 -4.26 -3.30
N ARG A 142 -20.81 -5.43 -3.48
CA ARG A 142 -20.52 -6.67 -2.75
C ARG A 142 -19.61 -7.58 -3.58
N GLY A 143 -19.04 -8.59 -2.93
CA GLY A 143 -18.36 -9.66 -3.64
C GLY A 143 -19.35 -10.39 -4.55
N GLY A 144 -18.96 -10.58 -5.81
CA GLY A 144 -19.79 -11.14 -6.88
C GLY A 144 -20.51 -10.11 -7.74
N ASP A 145 -20.61 -8.84 -7.30
CA ASP A 145 -21.35 -7.82 -8.05
C ASP A 145 -20.57 -7.37 -9.29
N GLU A 146 -21.30 -7.11 -10.37
CA GLU A 146 -20.79 -6.31 -11.48
C GLU A 146 -20.76 -4.84 -11.06
N TYR A 147 -19.65 -4.16 -11.35
CA TYR A 147 -19.51 -2.73 -11.12
C TYR A 147 -19.40 -1.99 -12.44
N GLU A 148 -19.95 -0.78 -12.44
CA GLU A 148 -19.75 0.22 -13.49
C GLU A 148 -19.42 1.53 -12.80
N GLU A 149 -18.16 1.96 -12.89
CA GLU A 149 -17.70 3.18 -12.25
C GLU A 149 -16.92 4.05 -13.23
N ARG A 150 -17.11 5.36 -13.11
CA ARG A 150 -16.38 6.33 -13.91
C ARG A 150 -15.12 6.76 -13.16
N PHE A 151 -13.96 6.40 -13.70
CA PHE A 151 -12.65 6.83 -13.20
C PHE A 151 -12.10 7.92 -14.11
N ALA A 152 -11.93 9.13 -13.56
CA ALA A 152 -11.65 10.33 -14.36
C ALA A 152 -12.68 10.48 -15.49
N ASN A 153 -12.29 10.25 -16.75
CA ASN A 153 -13.18 10.32 -17.91
C ASN A 153 -13.48 8.95 -18.55
N GLU A 154 -12.93 7.87 -18.00
CA GLU A 154 -13.08 6.52 -18.54
C GLU A 154 -14.15 5.77 -17.75
N LEU A 155 -15.06 5.11 -18.47
CA LEU A 155 -16.01 4.18 -17.87
C LEU A 155 -15.30 2.84 -17.69
N GLN A 156 -15.20 2.37 -16.47
CA GLN A 156 -14.64 1.06 -16.18
C GLN A 156 -15.74 0.14 -15.67
N THR A 157 -15.88 -0.99 -16.33
CA THR A 157 -16.78 -2.08 -15.93
C THR A 157 -15.98 -3.30 -15.50
N GLY A 158 -16.60 -4.16 -14.71
CA GLY A 158 -15.99 -5.43 -14.30
C GLY A 158 -16.79 -6.10 -13.20
N THR A 159 -16.16 -7.06 -12.52
CA THR A 159 -16.76 -7.80 -11.42
C THR A 159 -15.87 -7.72 -10.18
N VAL A 160 -16.49 -7.52 -9.02
CA VAL A 160 -15.81 -7.61 -7.72
C VAL A 160 -15.65 -9.10 -7.38
N ALA A 161 -14.52 -9.70 -7.73
CA ALA A 161 -14.28 -11.12 -7.49
C ALA A 161 -14.15 -11.45 -5.99
N ALA A 162 -13.59 -10.54 -5.20
CA ALA A 162 -13.56 -10.63 -3.75
C ALA A 162 -13.58 -9.23 -3.12
N ARG A 163 -14.25 -9.12 -1.97
CA ARG A 163 -14.27 -7.90 -1.16
C ARG A 163 -14.07 -8.26 0.29
N ARG A 164 -12.90 -7.89 0.82
CA ARG A 164 -12.50 -8.21 2.18
C ARG A 164 -12.33 -6.95 3.02
N THR A 165 -12.82 -7.02 4.25
CA THR A 165 -12.62 -5.99 5.28
C THR A 165 -11.77 -6.57 6.39
N LEU A 166 -10.75 -5.82 6.81
CA LEU A 166 -9.67 -6.33 7.63
C LEU A 166 -9.48 -5.46 8.85
N ASN A 167 -9.03 -6.08 9.94
CA ASN A 167 -8.40 -5.37 11.03
C ASN A 167 -6.96 -5.86 11.16
N ILE A 168 -6.01 -4.95 11.06
CA ILE A 168 -4.58 -5.22 11.24
C ILE A 168 -4.13 -4.40 12.44
N THR A 169 -3.54 -5.07 13.42
CA THR A 169 -3.07 -4.46 14.68
C THR A 169 -1.63 -4.86 14.90
N ASP A 170 -0.75 -3.87 15.12
CA ASP A 170 0.68 -4.07 15.32
C ASP A 170 1.36 -4.93 14.23
N GLY A 171 0.88 -4.83 12.99
CA GLY A 171 1.38 -5.60 11.86
C GLY A 171 0.85 -7.03 11.76
N HIS A 172 -0.08 -7.42 12.61
CA HIS A 172 -0.71 -8.75 12.61
C HIS A 172 -2.17 -8.66 12.19
N LEU A 173 -2.60 -9.64 11.39
CA LEU A 173 -3.98 -9.77 10.97
C LEU A 173 -4.84 -10.23 12.16
N ALA A 174 -5.74 -9.35 12.62
CA ALA A 174 -6.58 -9.58 13.79
C ALA A 174 -8.03 -9.95 13.42
N ARG A 175 -8.50 -9.52 12.24
CA ARG A 175 -9.84 -9.83 11.73
C ARG A 175 -9.84 -9.85 10.21
N VAL A 176 -10.59 -10.78 9.63
CA VAL A 176 -10.93 -10.83 8.21
C VAL A 176 -12.43 -10.99 8.07
N GLN A 177 -13.05 -10.22 7.19
CA GLN A 177 -14.45 -10.37 6.83
C GLN A 177 -14.58 -10.43 5.31
N GLU A 178 -15.27 -11.45 4.81
CA GLU A 178 -15.63 -11.61 3.39
C GLU A 178 -17.10 -12.03 3.31
N GLY A 179 -17.93 -11.19 2.69
CA GLY A 179 -19.38 -11.38 2.71
C GLY A 179 -19.93 -11.43 4.15
N ASP A 180 -20.65 -12.50 4.46
CA ASP A 180 -21.22 -12.79 5.78
C ASP A 180 -20.24 -13.53 6.71
N THR A 181 -19.10 -13.99 6.19
CA THR A 181 -18.08 -14.70 6.96
C THR A 181 -17.21 -13.69 7.69
N VAL A 182 -17.15 -13.78 9.02
CA VAL A 182 -16.29 -12.96 9.88
C VAL A 182 -15.39 -13.85 10.71
N LEU A 183 -14.08 -13.70 10.53
CA LEU A 183 -13.04 -14.44 11.22
C LEU A 183 -12.25 -13.48 12.12
N VAL A 184 -12.03 -13.86 13.38
CA VAL A 184 -11.29 -13.05 14.35
C VAL A 184 -10.21 -13.89 15.01
N HIS A 185 -9.03 -13.31 15.15
CA HIS A 185 -7.93 -13.93 15.88
C HIS A 185 -8.02 -13.59 17.36
N HIS A 186 -8.07 -14.61 18.21
CA HIS A 186 -7.97 -14.46 19.66
C HIS A 186 -6.57 -14.89 20.13
N PRO A 187 -5.90 -14.16 21.04
CA PRO A 187 -4.55 -14.50 21.49
C PRO A 187 -4.41 -15.91 22.04
N ASP A 188 -5.39 -16.38 22.80
CA ASP A 188 -5.30 -17.66 23.53
C ASP A 188 -5.85 -18.87 22.75
N THR A 189 -6.80 -18.65 21.84
CA THR A 189 -7.55 -19.73 21.19
C THR A 189 -7.34 -19.76 19.67
N GLY A 190 -6.59 -18.81 19.11
CA GLY A 190 -6.37 -18.69 17.67
C GLY A 190 -7.58 -18.14 16.93
N TRP A 191 -7.69 -18.49 15.65
CA TRP A 191 -8.75 -18.03 14.77
C TRP A 191 -10.08 -18.70 15.06
N ARG A 192 -11.16 -17.91 15.06
CA ARG A 192 -12.54 -18.39 15.20
C ARG A 192 -13.51 -17.57 14.36
N ARG A 193 -14.67 -18.16 14.08
CA ARG A 193 -15.79 -17.47 13.43
C ARG A 193 -16.52 -16.59 14.44
N LEU A 194 -16.87 -15.37 14.04
CA LEU A 194 -17.79 -14.52 14.78
C LEU A 194 -19.19 -14.73 14.19
N ALA A 195 -20.13 -15.24 14.99
CA ALA A 195 -21.54 -15.24 14.60
C ALA A 195 -22.01 -13.78 14.46
N ALA A 196 -22.66 -13.49 13.33
CA ALA A 196 -23.26 -12.18 13.05
C ALA A 196 -24.44 -11.87 13.98
#